data_AF-A0A3A9W234-F1
#
_entry.id   AF-A0A3A9W234-F1
#
_cell.length_a   1.000
_cell.length_b   1.000
_cell.length_c   1.000
_cell.angle_alpha   90.00
_cell.angle_beta   90.00
_cell.angle_gamma   90.00
#
_symmetry.space_group_name_H-M   'P 1'
#
loop_
_entity.id
_entity.type
_entity.pdbx_description
1 polymer ?
#
loop_
_entity_poly.entity_id
_entity_poly.type
_entity_poly.pdbx_seq_one_letter_code
_entity_poly.pdbx_strand_id
1 'polypeptide(L)'
;MQKLESKNYLEGLLSGDQSVIDEIYKNNFQPVLSFVRKNKGGYQDAEEVFQDALFQLIVRLKVRKFEITSTFEGYLFTVCKNLWRKELNKRKNRVRNTDVKELVIEENKHSSFILEQERWELFEEKMNQLSDNCIKLLKDYFNKVSYDIIVEKFNYSSENVAFQRVFKCKKRLAELIKRDSKYQDLS
;
A
#
# COMPACT_ATOMS: atom_id res chain seq x y z
N MET A 1 -9.25 -24.71 0.12
CA MET A 1 -10.20 -24.15 -0.87
C MET A 1 -9.90 -22.68 -1.19
N GLN A 2 -9.86 -21.74 -0.23
CA GLN A 2 -9.64 -20.29 -0.47
C GLN A 2 -8.42 -19.90 -1.34
N LYS A 3 -7.31 -20.64 -1.26
CA LYS A 3 -6.09 -20.36 -2.06
C LYS A 3 -6.29 -20.53 -3.57
N LEU A 4 -7.22 -21.41 -3.98
CA LEU A 4 -7.48 -21.72 -5.39
C LEU A 4 -8.37 -20.65 -6.05
N GLU A 5 -9.38 -20.15 -5.32
CA GLU A 5 -10.26 -19.07 -5.76
C GLU A 5 -9.50 -17.75 -5.93
N SER A 6 -8.64 -17.40 -4.97
CA SER A 6 -7.82 -16.18 -5.05
C SER A 6 -6.86 -16.20 -6.24
N LYS A 7 -6.31 -17.39 -6.58
CA LYS A 7 -5.42 -17.54 -7.75
C LYS A 7 -6.19 -17.36 -9.06
N ASN A 8 -7.42 -17.86 -9.13
CA ASN A 8 -8.29 -17.72 -10.30
C ASN A 8 -8.69 -16.26 -10.56
N TYR A 9 -9.04 -15.51 -9.51
CA TYR A 9 -9.34 -14.08 -9.64
C TYR A 9 -8.15 -13.23 -10.10
N LEU A 10 -6.93 -13.52 -9.62
CA LEU A 10 -5.74 -12.80 -10.06
C LEU A 10 -5.38 -13.12 -11.51
N GLU A 11 -5.50 -14.38 -11.92
CA GLU A 11 -5.26 -14.79 -13.31
C GLU A 11 -6.30 -14.16 -14.26
N GLY A 12 -7.58 -14.20 -13.90
CA GLY A 12 -8.66 -13.58 -14.68
C GLY A 12 -8.54 -12.05 -14.80
N LEU A 13 -8.13 -11.38 -13.72
CA LEU A 13 -7.82 -9.94 -13.78
C LEU A 13 -6.65 -9.64 -14.73
N LEU A 14 -5.60 -10.46 -14.71
CA LEU A 14 -4.42 -10.26 -15.56
C LEU A 14 -4.73 -10.50 -17.04
N SER A 15 -5.56 -11.49 -17.36
CA SER A 15 -5.99 -11.80 -18.72
C SER A 15 -7.10 -10.88 -19.24
N GLY A 16 -7.70 -10.05 -18.38
CA GLY A 16 -8.83 -9.20 -18.75
C GLY A 16 -10.11 -10.00 -19.01
N ASP A 17 -10.30 -11.12 -18.31
CA ASP A 17 -11.51 -11.94 -18.44
C ASP A 17 -12.70 -11.20 -17.83
N GLN A 18 -13.61 -10.75 -18.71
CA GLN A 18 -14.78 -9.96 -18.30
C GLN A 18 -15.69 -10.73 -17.33
N SER A 19 -15.82 -12.05 -17.48
CA SER A 19 -16.69 -12.85 -16.60
C SER A 19 -16.18 -12.84 -15.16
N VAL A 20 -14.85 -12.91 -15.00
CA VAL A 20 -14.18 -12.84 -13.70
C VAL A 20 -14.28 -11.44 -13.11
N ILE A 21 -14.09 -10.40 -13.93
CA ILE A 21 -14.23 -9.00 -13.48
C ILE A 21 -15.65 -8.72 -12.98
N ASP A 22 -16.66 -9.17 -13.73
CA ASP A 22 -18.08 -9.02 -13.36
C ASP A 22 -18.39 -9.78 -12.06
N GLU A 23 -17.84 -10.97 -11.89
CA GLU A 23 -17.97 -11.74 -10.66
C GLU A 23 -17.32 -11.02 -9.45
N ILE A 24 -16.10 -10.49 -9.62
CA ILE A 24 -15.42 -9.71 -8.60
C ILE A 24 -16.28 -8.51 -8.21
N TYR A 25 -16.80 -7.77 -9.18
CA TYR A 25 -17.71 -6.64 -8.94
C TYR A 25 -18.93 -7.06 -8.13
N LYS A 26 -19.64 -8.09 -8.59
CA LYS A 26 -20.87 -8.59 -7.96
C LYS A 26 -20.63 -9.02 -6.51
N ASN A 27 -19.51 -9.68 -6.24
CA ASN A 27 -19.22 -10.25 -4.91
C ASN A 27 -18.60 -9.24 -3.93
N ASN A 28 -17.89 -8.21 -4.43
CA ASN A 28 -17.03 -7.37 -3.58
C ASN A 28 -17.42 -5.89 -3.52
N PHE A 29 -18.25 -5.40 -4.44
CA PHE A 29 -18.54 -3.96 -4.53
C PHE A 29 -19.39 -3.45 -3.36
N GLN A 30 -20.38 -4.22 -2.92
CA GLN A 30 -21.34 -3.77 -1.92
C GLN A 30 -20.71 -3.39 -0.56
N PRO A 31 -19.76 -4.17 0.01
CA PRO A 31 -19.00 -3.75 1.18
C PRO A 31 -18.24 -2.44 0.99
N VAL A 32 -17.62 -2.23 -0.19
CA VAL A 32 -16.89 -1.00 -0.52
C VAL A 32 -17.84 0.20 -0.57
N LEU A 33 -18.96 0.08 -1.27
CA LEU A 33 -20.00 1.11 -1.32
C LEU A 33 -20.49 1.51 0.07
N SER A 34 -20.77 0.53 0.94
CA SER A 34 -21.19 0.78 2.32
C SER A 34 -20.12 1.55 3.11
N PHE A 35 -18.85 1.16 2.96
CA PHE A 35 -17.74 1.85 3.61
C PHE A 35 -17.59 3.29 3.13
N VAL A 36 -17.57 3.53 1.81
CA VAL A 36 -17.41 4.87 1.23
C VAL A 36 -18.55 5.80 1.65
N ARG A 37 -19.81 5.33 1.58
CA ARG A 37 -20.98 6.09 2.04
C ARG A 37 -20.90 6.49 3.50
N LYS A 38 -20.47 5.56 4.38
CA LYS A 38 -20.24 5.86 5.80
C LYS A 38 -19.12 6.87 6.05
N ASN A 39 -18.24 7.08 5.08
CA ASN A 39 -17.05 7.90 5.18
C ASN A 39 -17.09 9.10 4.20
N LYS A 40 -18.23 9.79 4.10
CA LYS A 40 -18.40 11.06 3.35
C LYS A 40 -18.24 10.93 1.82
N GLY A 41 -18.55 9.77 1.25
CA GLY A 41 -18.55 9.55 -0.20
C GLY A 41 -19.92 9.14 -0.75
N GLY A 42 -20.06 9.20 -2.07
CA GLY A 42 -21.24 8.78 -2.82
C GLY A 42 -21.08 7.39 -3.47
N TYR A 43 -22.07 7.05 -4.31
CA TYR A 43 -22.00 5.83 -5.13
C TYR A 43 -20.90 5.92 -6.19
N GLN A 44 -20.82 7.04 -6.91
CA GLN A 44 -19.80 7.28 -7.93
C GLN A 44 -18.38 7.25 -7.35
N ASP A 45 -18.18 7.83 -6.15
CA ASP A 45 -16.90 7.74 -5.43
C ASP A 45 -16.51 6.28 -5.15
N ALA A 46 -17.48 5.43 -4.81
CA ALA A 46 -17.22 4.02 -4.54
C ALA A 46 -16.87 3.26 -5.83
N GLU A 47 -17.54 3.54 -6.95
CA GLU A 47 -17.20 2.98 -8.26
C GLU A 47 -15.80 3.37 -8.69
N GLU A 48 -15.44 4.65 -8.58
CA GLU A 48 -14.10 5.15 -8.92
C GLU A 48 -13.03 4.45 -8.06
N VAL A 49 -13.23 4.40 -6.73
CA VAL A 49 -12.31 3.71 -5.81
C VAL A 49 -12.15 2.24 -6.15
N PHE A 50 -13.23 1.57 -6.54
CA PHE A 50 -13.21 0.15 -6.87
C PHE A 50 -12.48 -0.10 -8.20
N GLN A 51 -12.75 0.70 -9.23
CA GLN A 51 -12.04 0.65 -10.51
C GLN A 51 -10.54 0.90 -10.32
N ASP A 52 -10.19 1.93 -9.55
CA ASP A 52 -8.81 2.24 -9.20
C ASP A 52 -8.15 1.05 -8.49
N ALA A 53 -8.83 0.41 -7.55
CA ALA A 53 -8.29 -0.76 -6.84
C ALA A 53 -8.02 -1.93 -7.80
N LEU A 54 -8.95 -2.25 -8.71
CA LEU A 54 -8.74 -3.29 -9.71
C LEU A 54 -7.58 -2.96 -10.66
N PHE A 55 -7.51 -1.72 -11.13
CA PHE A 55 -6.41 -1.25 -11.97
C PHE A 55 -5.06 -1.39 -11.25
N GLN A 56 -4.99 -0.98 -9.98
CA GLN A 56 -3.80 -1.14 -9.15
C GLN A 56 -3.38 -2.61 -9.01
N LEU A 57 -4.33 -3.52 -8.84
CA LEU A 57 -4.08 -4.96 -8.80
C LEU A 57 -3.52 -5.46 -10.14
N ILE A 58 -4.13 -5.10 -11.27
CA ILE A 58 -3.71 -5.53 -12.61
C ILE A 58 -2.28 -5.06 -12.90
N VAL A 59 -2.02 -3.77 -12.67
CA VAL A 59 -0.68 -3.18 -12.84
C VAL A 59 0.34 -3.92 -11.99
N ARG A 60 0.03 -4.15 -10.71
CA ARG A 60 0.93 -4.87 -9.81
C ARG A 60 1.22 -6.29 -10.30
N LEU A 61 0.20 -7.01 -10.77
CA LEU A 61 0.36 -8.35 -11.33
C LEU A 61 1.23 -8.38 -12.59
N LYS A 62 1.16 -7.32 -13.43
CA LYS A 62 2.00 -7.17 -14.63
C LYS A 62 3.47 -6.89 -14.30
N VAL A 63 3.73 -6.09 -13.27
CA VAL A 63 5.09 -5.78 -12.81
C VAL A 63 5.72 -7.00 -12.14
N ARG A 64 5.00 -7.65 -11.22
CA ARG A 64 5.49 -8.84 -10.53
C ARG A 64 4.36 -9.71 -10.00
N LYS A 65 4.49 -11.03 -10.17
CA LYS A 65 3.62 -11.98 -9.47
C LYS A 65 3.82 -11.84 -7.96
N PHE A 66 2.74 -11.57 -7.24
CA PHE A 66 2.70 -11.57 -5.78
C PHE A 66 1.61 -12.53 -5.29
N GLU A 67 1.77 -13.04 -4.08
CA GLU A 67 0.76 -13.88 -3.44
C GLU A 67 -0.05 -13.05 -2.44
N ILE A 68 -1.37 -13.22 -2.45
CA ILE A 68 -2.23 -12.70 -1.39
C ILE A 68 -2.21 -13.72 -0.23
N THR A 69 -1.75 -13.29 0.94
CA THR A 69 -1.69 -14.14 2.15
C THR A 69 -3.02 -14.19 2.92
N SER A 70 -3.93 -13.26 2.63
CA SER A 70 -5.32 -13.22 3.13
C SER A 70 -6.30 -13.78 2.09
N THR A 71 -7.62 -13.64 2.31
CA THR A 71 -8.58 -13.83 1.22
C THR A 71 -8.49 -12.69 0.21
N PHE A 72 -8.86 -12.95 -1.04
CA PHE A 72 -8.89 -11.94 -2.10
C PHE A 72 -9.82 -10.77 -1.75
N GLU A 73 -11.02 -11.06 -1.22
CA GLU A 73 -12.03 -10.07 -0.85
C GLU A 73 -11.50 -9.14 0.25
N GLY A 74 -10.86 -9.71 1.28
CA GLY A 74 -10.28 -8.95 2.38
C GLY A 74 -9.12 -8.05 1.93
N TYR A 75 -8.31 -8.54 0.99
CA TYR A 75 -7.25 -7.77 0.37
C TYR A 75 -7.79 -6.63 -0.47
N LEU A 76 -8.68 -6.92 -1.44
CA LEU A 76 -9.31 -5.95 -2.33
C LEU A 76 -10.03 -4.86 -1.52
N PHE A 77 -10.82 -5.25 -0.51
CA PHE A 77 -11.48 -4.30 0.38
C PHE A 77 -10.48 -3.41 1.12
N THR A 78 -9.31 -3.94 1.50
CA THR A 78 -8.26 -3.15 2.14
C THR A 78 -7.61 -2.15 1.20
N VAL A 79 -7.37 -2.53 -0.06
CA VAL A 79 -6.92 -1.61 -1.11
C VAL A 79 -7.93 -0.46 -1.30
N CYS A 80 -9.22 -0.77 -1.45
CA CYS A 80 -10.28 0.24 -1.57
C CYS A 80 -10.33 1.19 -0.36
N LYS A 81 -10.26 0.68 0.87
CA LYS A 81 -10.24 1.51 2.09
C LYS A 81 -9.06 2.49 2.09
N ASN A 82 -7.88 2.03 1.67
CA ASN A 82 -6.68 2.86 1.66
C ASN A 82 -6.77 3.96 0.60
N LEU A 83 -7.28 3.63 -0.59
CA LEU A 83 -7.56 4.60 -1.65
C LEU A 83 -8.53 5.68 -1.18
N TRP A 84 -9.65 5.28 -0.56
CA TRP A 84 -10.62 6.24 -0.05
C TRP A 84 -10.06 7.14 1.07
N ARG A 85 -9.24 6.58 1.98
CA ARG A 85 -8.56 7.38 3.01
C ARG A 85 -7.59 8.40 2.40
N LYS A 86 -6.85 8.01 1.35
CA LYS A 86 -5.97 8.94 0.61
C LYS A 86 -6.79 10.07 0.00
N GLU A 87 -7.93 9.74 -0.59
CA GLU A 87 -8.86 10.73 -1.17
C GLU A 87 -9.45 11.67 -0.11
N LEU A 88 -9.91 11.16 1.03
CA LEU A 88 -10.39 12.00 2.13
C LEU A 88 -9.33 12.99 2.65
N ASN A 89 -8.08 12.54 2.74
CA ASN A 89 -6.97 13.42 3.13
C ASN A 89 -6.72 14.51 2.09
N LYS A 90 -6.81 14.19 0.79
CA LYS A 90 -6.72 15.19 -0.30
C LYS A 90 -7.86 16.20 -0.21
N ARG A 91 -9.11 15.74 -0.08
CA ARG A 91 -10.29 16.61 0.08
C ARG A 91 -10.15 17.55 1.28
N LYS A 92 -9.68 17.03 2.43
CA LYS A 92 -9.42 17.84 3.62
C LYS A 92 -8.36 18.92 3.38
N ASN A 93 -7.31 18.61 2.63
CA ASN A 93 -6.25 19.57 2.29
C ASN A 93 -6.72 20.61 1.25
N ARG A 94 -7.57 20.23 0.29
CA ARG A 94 -8.20 21.18 -0.67
C ARG A 94 -9.07 22.20 0.03
N VAL A 95 -9.91 21.78 0.99
CA VAL A 95 -10.76 22.69 1.78
C VAL A 95 -9.92 23.71 2.58
N ARG A 96 -8.67 23.38 2.91
CA ARG A 96 -7.75 24.28 3.63
C ARG A 96 -7.03 25.27 2.71
N ASN A 97 -6.93 24.99 1.41
CA ASN A 97 -6.22 25.77 0.40
C ASN A 97 -7.20 26.18 -0.70
N THR A 98 -7.95 27.26 -0.52
CA THR A 98 -9.03 27.69 -1.43
C THR A 98 -8.57 28.31 -2.77
N ASP A 99 -7.27 28.34 -3.09
CA ASP A 99 -6.73 29.10 -4.24
C ASP A 99 -5.89 28.30 -5.25
N VAL A 100 -6.20 27.03 -5.54
CA VAL A 100 -5.52 26.33 -6.65
C VAL A 100 -6.53 25.64 -7.58
N LYS A 101 -6.66 26.22 -8.79
CA LYS A 101 -7.37 25.62 -9.92
C LYS A 101 -6.78 24.25 -10.23
N GLU A 102 -7.64 23.23 -10.27
CA GLU A 102 -7.24 21.84 -10.35
C GLU A 102 -7.69 21.26 -11.69
N LEU A 103 -6.79 21.24 -12.67
CA LEU A 103 -7.03 20.67 -14.01
C LEU A 103 -5.92 19.71 -14.47
N VAL A 104 -5.14 19.14 -13.55
CA VAL A 104 -4.02 18.23 -13.91
C VAL A 104 -3.90 17.09 -12.90
N ILE A 105 -4.81 16.11 -12.85
CA ILE A 105 -4.68 15.02 -11.85
C ILE A 105 -4.91 13.59 -12.38
N GLU A 106 -5.75 13.35 -13.39
CA GLU A 106 -6.13 11.96 -13.72
C GLU A 106 -4.98 11.14 -14.34
N GLU A 107 -4.29 11.64 -15.38
CA GLU A 107 -3.17 10.90 -15.99
C GLU A 107 -1.97 10.72 -15.03
N ASN A 108 -1.80 11.64 -14.08
CA ASN A 108 -0.71 11.60 -13.10
C ASN A 108 -1.02 10.66 -11.91
N LYS A 109 -2.30 10.28 -11.70
CA LYS A 109 -2.73 9.42 -10.58
C LYS A 109 -2.26 7.96 -10.76
N HIS A 110 -2.30 7.46 -12.00
CA HIS A 110 -1.91 6.08 -12.31
C HIS A 110 -0.41 5.90 -12.44
N SER A 111 0.30 6.84 -13.09
CA SER A 111 1.77 6.86 -13.14
C SER A 111 2.38 7.07 -11.75
N SER A 112 1.82 7.97 -10.93
CA SER A 112 2.27 8.13 -9.54
C SER A 112 2.02 6.88 -8.69
N PHE A 113 0.96 6.10 -8.94
CA PHE A 113 0.76 4.82 -8.27
C PHE A 113 1.83 3.79 -8.65
N ILE A 114 2.14 3.65 -9.95
CA ILE A 114 3.20 2.76 -10.43
C ILE A 114 4.53 3.12 -9.76
N LEU A 115 4.88 4.42 -9.77
CA LEU A 115 6.10 4.91 -9.12
C LEU A 115 6.08 4.70 -7.59
N GLU A 116 4.96 4.95 -6.90
CA GLU A 116 4.82 4.67 -5.48
C GLU A 116 4.99 3.16 -5.18
N GLN A 117 4.47 2.30 -6.04
CA GLN A 117 4.56 0.86 -5.93
C GLN A 117 5.99 0.37 -6.16
N GLU A 118 6.67 0.82 -7.21
CA GLU A 118 8.07 0.49 -7.49
C GLU A 118 9.00 0.96 -6.37
N ARG A 119 8.73 2.15 -5.80
CA ARG A 119 9.44 2.65 -4.62
C ARG A 119 9.18 1.79 -3.38
N TRP A 120 7.95 1.32 -3.18
CA TRP A 120 7.61 0.42 -2.08
C TRP A 120 8.29 -0.95 -2.23
N GLU A 121 8.31 -1.49 -3.44
CA GLU A 121 8.99 -2.75 -3.74
C GLU A 121 10.49 -2.67 -3.53
N LEU A 122 11.12 -1.59 -3.99
CA LEU A 122 12.52 -1.31 -3.71
C LEU A 122 12.75 -1.21 -2.20
N PHE A 123 11.88 -0.51 -1.48
CA PHE A 123 11.96 -0.39 -0.02
C PHE A 123 11.88 -1.77 0.67
N GLU A 124 10.90 -2.61 0.33
CA GLU A 124 10.78 -3.96 0.91
C GLU A 124 11.95 -4.87 0.54
N GLU A 125 12.41 -4.82 -0.72
CA GLU A 125 13.58 -5.55 -1.19
C GLU A 125 14.81 -5.19 -0.34
N LYS A 126 15.06 -3.89 -0.11
CA LYS A 126 16.22 -3.44 0.68
C LYS A 126 16.01 -3.66 2.18
N MET A 127 14.79 -3.60 2.67
CA MET A 127 14.47 -3.92 4.06
C MET A 127 14.81 -5.38 4.35
N ASN A 128 14.49 -6.31 3.44
CA ASN A 128 14.79 -7.73 3.57
C ASN A 128 16.29 -8.08 3.44
N GLN A 129 17.15 -7.12 3.08
CA GLN A 129 18.61 -7.28 3.08
C GLN A 129 19.26 -6.85 4.40
N LEU A 130 18.51 -6.27 5.33
CA LEU A 130 18.99 -5.97 6.67
C LEU A 130 19.07 -7.26 7.51
N SER A 131 19.77 -7.19 8.65
CA SER A 131 19.72 -8.29 9.62
C SER A 131 18.31 -8.45 10.21
N ASP A 132 17.94 -9.68 10.58
CA ASP A 132 16.62 -10.00 11.16
C ASP A 132 16.26 -9.10 12.35
N ASN A 133 17.24 -8.76 13.18
CA ASN A 133 17.04 -7.86 14.30
C ASN A 133 16.67 -6.44 13.81
N CYS A 134 17.40 -5.89 12.84
CA CYS A 134 17.05 -4.59 12.24
C CYS A 134 15.68 -4.62 11.54
N ILE A 135 15.33 -5.70 10.84
CA ILE A 135 14.02 -5.84 10.18
C ILE A 135 12.90 -5.75 11.23
N LYS A 136 12.99 -6.57 12.28
CA LYS A 136 11.99 -6.60 13.37
C LYS A 136 11.90 -5.25 14.08
N LEU A 137 13.04 -4.64 14.41
CA LEU A 137 13.11 -3.35 15.09
C LEU A 137 12.46 -2.23 14.26
N LEU A 138 12.75 -2.18 12.95
CA LEU A 138 12.15 -1.18 12.07
C LEU A 138 10.65 -1.42 11.86
N LYS A 139 10.19 -2.67 11.79
CA LYS A 139 8.74 -2.98 11.75
C LYS A 139 8.02 -2.43 12.98
N ASP A 140 8.54 -2.65 14.18
CA ASP A 140 7.95 -2.12 15.41
C ASP A 140 7.96 -0.58 15.43
N TYR A 141 9.08 0.03 15.02
CA TYR A 141 9.19 1.49 14.91
C TYR A 141 8.18 2.09 13.91
N PHE A 142 8.01 1.50 12.72
CA PHE A 142 7.05 1.99 11.73
C PHE A 142 5.59 1.77 12.16
N ASN A 143 5.33 0.71 12.94
CA ASN A 143 4.05 0.48 13.59
C ASN A 143 3.80 1.38 14.82
N LYS A 144 4.73 2.31 15.12
CA LYS A 144 4.66 3.25 16.25
C LYS A 144 4.56 2.55 17.61
N VAL A 145 5.18 1.38 17.75
CA VAL A 145 5.39 0.74 19.05
C VAL A 145 6.26 1.66 19.91
N SER A 146 5.90 1.81 21.18
CA SER A 146 6.61 2.71 22.10
C SER A 146 8.00 2.17 22.47
N TYR A 147 8.93 3.07 22.82
CA TYR A 147 10.33 2.71 23.01
C TYR A 147 10.57 1.85 24.25
N ASP A 148 9.76 1.99 25.30
CA ASP A 148 9.72 1.11 26.47
C ASP A 148 9.47 -0.36 26.06
N ILE A 149 8.44 -0.61 25.23
CA ILE A 149 8.12 -1.96 24.73
C ILE A 149 9.25 -2.48 23.83
N ILE A 150 9.84 -1.61 23.00
CA ILE A 150 10.98 -1.98 22.15
C ILE A 150 12.21 -2.36 22.99
N VAL A 151 12.46 -1.65 24.09
CA VAL A 151 13.57 -1.93 25.01
C VAL A 151 13.41 -3.33 25.60
N GLU A 152 12.22 -3.65 26.12
CA GLU A 152 11.92 -4.98 26.67
C GLU A 152 12.03 -6.07 25.60
N LYS A 153 11.36 -5.88 24.45
CA LYS A 153 11.29 -6.89 23.38
C LYS A 153 12.65 -7.27 22.79
N PHE A 154 13.59 -6.32 22.75
CA PHE A 154 14.93 -6.54 22.17
C PHE A 154 16.03 -6.63 23.23
N ASN A 155 15.69 -6.64 24.52
CA ASN A 155 16.63 -6.64 25.64
C ASN A 155 17.67 -5.52 25.55
N TYR A 156 17.24 -4.31 25.22
CA TYR A 156 18.13 -3.14 25.25
C TYR A 156 18.27 -2.59 26.67
N SER A 157 19.37 -1.88 26.94
CA SER A 157 19.63 -1.34 28.27
C SER A 157 18.94 0.00 28.57
N SER A 158 18.47 0.71 27.54
CA SER A 158 17.68 1.94 27.68
C SER A 158 17.00 2.33 26.38
N GLU A 159 16.01 3.22 26.46
CA GLU A 159 15.35 3.82 25.29
C GLU A 159 16.36 4.55 24.39
N ASN A 160 17.38 5.19 24.96
CA ASN A 160 18.44 5.83 24.20
C ASN A 160 19.19 4.82 23.32
N VAL A 161 19.46 3.62 23.83
CA VAL A 161 20.09 2.55 23.05
C VAL A 161 19.14 2.08 21.94
N ALA A 162 17.86 1.90 22.24
CA ALA A 162 16.85 1.55 21.24
C ALA A 162 16.75 2.61 20.11
N PHE A 163 16.73 3.90 20.46
CA PHE A 163 16.73 5.01 19.51
C PHE A 163 17.97 4.99 18.61
N GLN A 164 19.16 4.84 19.19
CA GLN A 164 20.40 4.75 18.40
C GLN A 164 20.41 3.53 17.47
N ARG A 165 19.85 2.40 17.91
CA ARG A 165 19.72 1.18 17.09
C ARG A 165 18.75 1.41 15.92
N VAL A 166 17.58 2.00 16.18
CA VAL A 166 16.61 2.41 15.14
C VAL A 166 17.29 3.35 14.14
N PHE A 167 17.99 4.37 14.61
CA PHE A 167 18.69 5.32 13.75
C PHE A 167 19.72 4.63 12.84
N LYS A 168 20.54 3.73 13.40
CA LYS A 168 21.53 2.96 12.65
C LYS A 168 20.88 2.06 11.60
N CYS A 169 19.83 1.31 11.95
CA CYS A 169 19.11 0.46 11.00
C CYS A 169 18.44 1.29 9.89
N LYS A 170 17.82 2.44 10.22
CA LYS A 170 17.24 3.37 9.22
C LYS A 170 18.30 3.93 8.27
N LYS A 171 19.46 4.36 8.81
CA LYS A 171 20.57 4.86 8.01
C LYS A 171 21.06 3.79 7.04
N ARG A 172 21.24 2.56 7.52
CA ARG A 172 21.66 1.42 6.68
C ARG A 172 20.65 1.13 5.58
N LEU A 173 19.35 1.14 5.88
CA LEU A 173 18.29 0.96 4.89
C LEU A 173 18.34 2.04 3.82
N ALA A 174 18.48 3.31 4.22
CA ALA A 174 18.58 4.43 3.28
C ALA A 174 19.82 4.32 2.38
N GLU A 175 20.96 3.85 2.90
CA GLU A 175 22.17 3.59 2.11
C GLU A 175 21.96 2.48 1.08
N LEU A 176 21.29 1.38 1.45
CA LEU A 176 20.98 0.29 0.53
C LEU A 176 20.05 0.73 -0.60
N ILE A 177 19.05 1.54 -0.27
CA ILE A 177 18.12 2.11 -1.25
C ILE A 177 18.89 3.02 -2.21
N LYS A 178 19.65 4.00 -1.71
CA LYS A 178 20.37 4.98 -2.53
C LYS A 178 21.44 4.38 -3.47
N ARG A 179 21.99 3.23 -3.11
CA ARG A 179 22.99 2.51 -3.92
C ARG A 179 22.37 1.67 -5.04
N ASP A 180 21.08 1.40 -4.98
CA ASP A 180 20.41 0.60 -6.00
C ASP A 180 20.22 1.42 -7.27
N SER A 181 20.43 0.81 -8.43
CA SER A 181 20.23 1.48 -9.72
C SER A 181 18.77 1.91 -9.90
N LYS A 182 17.80 1.11 -9.42
CA LYS A 182 16.37 1.46 -9.49
C LYS A 182 16.06 2.74 -8.73
N TYR A 183 16.83 3.11 -7.70
CA TYR A 183 16.62 4.36 -6.98
C TYR A 183 16.87 5.59 -7.86
N GLN A 184 17.83 5.52 -8.79
CA GLN A 184 18.11 6.62 -9.71
C GLN A 184 16.97 6.81 -10.71
N ASP A 185 16.36 5.70 -11.15
CA ASP A 185 15.22 5.71 -12.08
C ASP A 185 13.90 6.13 -11.39
N LEU A 186 13.82 5.99 -10.07
CA LEU A 186 12.66 6.31 -9.24
C LEU A 186 12.79 7.63 -8.44
N SER A 187 13.87 8.38 -8.65
CA SER A 187 14.21 9.63 -7.95
C SER A 187 13.55 10.86 -8.55
#